data_AF-A0A4F2E571-F1
#
_entry.id   AF-A0A4F2E571-F1
#
_cell.length_a   1.000
_cell.length_b   1.000
_cell.length_c   1.000
_cell.angle_alpha   90.00
_cell.angle_beta   90.00
_cell.angle_gamma   90.00
#
_symmetry.space_group_name_H-M   'P 1'
#
loop_
_entity.id
_entity.type
_entity.pdbx_description
1 polymer ?
#
loop_
_entity_poly.entity_id
_entity_poly.type
_entity_poly.pdbx_seq_one_letter_code
_entity_poly.pdbx_strand_id
1 'polypeptide(L)'
;MEQKSDRRLKENITDTAVKALDKINRLRMVAFDFIENKKHEEIGLIAQEAETIVPRIVSRDPENPDGYLHIDYTALVPYLIKAIQELNQKIEKMEKTIA
;
A
#
# COMPACT_ATOMS: atom_id res chain seq x y z
N MET A 1 -14.62 -9.88 -9.07
CA MET A 1 -15.50 -10.31 -7.96
C MET A 1 -16.05 -9.08 -7.27
N GLU A 2 -17.32 -9.12 -6.84
CA GLU A 2 -17.97 -8.03 -6.11
C GLU A 2 -17.46 -8.00 -4.66
N GLN A 3 -16.77 -6.93 -4.27
CA GLN A 3 -16.27 -6.75 -2.90
C GLN A 3 -17.37 -6.18 -2.00
N LYS A 4 -18.10 -7.04 -1.28
CA LYS A 4 -19.13 -6.62 -0.32
C LYS A 4 -18.48 -6.02 0.93
N SER A 5 -18.84 -4.78 1.29
CA SER A 5 -18.24 -4.03 2.42
C SER A 5 -19.29 -3.48 3.41
N ASP A 6 -20.51 -4.03 3.38
CA ASP A 6 -21.63 -3.63 4.23
C ASP A 6 -21.31 -3.84 5.72
N ARG A 7 -21.73 -2.90 6.58
CA ARG A 7 -21.52 -2.98 8.04
C ARG A 7 -22.13 -4.26 8.65
N ARG A 8 -23.22 -4.78 8.08
CA ARG A 8 -23.89 -6.02 8.53
C ARG A 8 -23.02 -7.27 8.34
N LEU A 9 -21.95 -7.17 7.55
CA LEU A 9 -21.00 -8.25 7.30
C LEU A 9 -19.72 -8.10 8.16
N LYS A 10 -19.72 -7.20 9.15
CA LYS A 10 -18.53 -6.85 9.96
C LYS A 10 -18.86 -6.86 11.44
N GLU A 11 -17.96 -7.42 12.24
CA GLU A 11 -18.01 -7.41 13.70
C GLU A 11 -16.71 -6.83 14.30
N ASN A 12 -16.69 -6.55 15.60
CA ASN A 12 -15.50 -6.03 16.32
C ASN A 12 -14.86 -4.77 15.68
N ILE A 13 -15.70 -3.85 15.20
CA ILE A 13 -15.28 -2.64 14.48
C ILE A 13 -14.63 -1.65 15.46
N THR A 14 -13.32 -1.44 15.30
CA THR A 14 -12.50 -0.51 16.08
C THR A 14 -11.53 0.24 15.15
N ASP A 15 -10.97 1.35 15.62
CA ASP A 15 -9.95 2.09 14.88
C ASP A 15 -8.70 1.22 14.68
N THR A 16 -8.17 1.22 13.45
CA THR A 16 -6.97 0.44 13.14
C THR A 16 -5.70 1.09 13.69
N ALA A 17 -4.88 0.27 14.33
CA ALA A 17 -3.56 0.65 14.87
C ALA A 17 -2.46 0.80 13.79
N VAL A 18 -2.75 0.44 12.54
CA VAL A 18 -1.81 0.60 11.41
C VAL A 18 -1.34 2.05 11.33
N LYS A 19 -0.03 2.29 11.15
CA LYS A 19 0.53 3.60 10.84
C LYS A 19 0.75 3.68 9.33
N ALA A 20 -0.27 4.12 8.61
CA ALA A 20 -0.28 3.97 7.16
C ALA A 20 0.68 4.95 6.47
N LEU A 21 0.78 6.19 6.94
CA LEU A 21 1.72 7.18 6.44
C LEU A 21 3.17 6.71 6.60
N ASP A 22 3.51 6.09 7.74
CA ASP A 22 4.84 5.50 7.96
C ASP A 22 5.15 4.40 6.93
N LYS A 23 4.20 3.49 6.72
CA LYS A 23 4.35 2.41 5.73
C LYS A 23 4.51 2.96 4.31
N ILE A 24 3.65 3.88 3.90
CA ILE A 24 3.70 4.46 2.54
C ILE A 24 5.01 5.23 2.32
N ASN A 25 5.48 5.99 3.30
CA ASN A 25 6.74 6.75 3.19
C ASN A 25 7.98 5.85 3.09
N ARG A 26 7.90 4.59 3.54
CA ARG A 26 9.00 3.63 3.43
C ARG A 26 9.04 2.92 2.08
N LEU A 27 7.95 2.96 1.30
CA LEU A 27 7.92 2.35 -0.02
C LEU A 27 8.80 3.15 -0.98
N ARG A 28 9.77 2.49 -1.60
CA ARG A 28 10.65 3.11 -2.59
C ARG A 28 9.95 3.10 -3.95
N MET A 29 9.55 4.27 -4.43
CA MET A 29 9.06 4.45 -5.78
C MET A 29 10.22 4.44 -6.77
N VAL A 30 10.09 3.68 -7.85
CA VAL A 30 11.13 3.53 -8.88
C VAL A 30 10.53 3.65 -10.28
N ALA A 31 11.32 4.20 -11.21
CA ALA A 31 11.12 4.03 -12.63
C ALA A 31 11.97 2.85 -13.12
N PHE A 32 11.49 2.09 -14.11
CA PHE A 32 12.21 0.94 -14.62
C PHE A 32 11.78 0.58 -16.05
N ASP A 33 12.63 -0.17 -16.74
CA ASP A 33 12.30 -0.82 -18.00
C ASP A 33 12.14 -2.31 -17.78
N PHE A 34 11.07 -2.90 -18.32
CA PHE A 34 10.93 -4.35 -18.34
C PHE A 34 12.02 -4.97 -19.23
N ILE A 35 12.66 -6.04 -18.75
CA ILE A 35 13.74 -6.71 -19.48
C ILE A 35 13.24 -7.29 -20.81
N GLU A 36 12.05 -7.91 -20.79
CA GLU A 36 11.46 -8.67 -21.90
C GLU A 36 11.11 -7.80 -23.11
N ASN A 37 10.39 -6.69 -22.89
CA ASN A 37 9.83 -5.88 -23.97
C ASN A 37 10.36 -4.44 -24.00
N LYS A 38 11.30 -4.09 -23.10
CA LYS A 38 11.84 -2.73 -22.93
C LYS A 38 10.76 -1.66 -22.73
N LYS A 39 9.57 -2.06 -22.27
CA LYS A 39 8.51 -1.14 -21.90
C LYS A 39 8.97 -0.35 -20.68
N HIS A 40 8.96 0.97 -20.82
CA HIS A 40 9.25 1.89 -19.73
C HIS A 40 8.03 2.05 -18.81
N GLU A 41 8.27 2.00 -17.51
CA GLU A 41 7.33 2.41 -16.47
C GLU A 41 7.95 3.54 -15.66
N GLU A 42 7.31 4.70 -15.69
CA GLU A 42 7.77 5.92 -15.00
C GLU A 42 7.66 5.80 -13.47
N ILE A 43 6.74 4.97 -12.98
CA ILE A 43 6.47 4.84 -11.56
C ILE A 43 5.94 3.46 -11.21
N GLY A 44 6.61 2.80 -10.26
CA GLY A 44 6.17 1.55 -9.69
C GLY A 44 6.99 1.16 -8.46
N LEU A 45 6.88 -0.11 -8.11
CA LEU A 45 7.50 -0.71 -6.93
C LEU A 45 8.25 -1.98 -7.31
N ILE A 46 9.32 -2.27 -6.57
CA ILE A 46 9.94 -3.60 -6.56
C ILE A 46 9.19 -4.47 -5.55
N ALA A 47 8.63 -5.59 -5.99
CA ALA A 47 7.77 -6.45 -5.16
C ALA A 47 8.49 -6.95 -3.90
N GLN A 48 9.76 -7.33 -4.02
CA GLN A 48 10.58 -7.79 -2.89
C GLN A 48 10.79 -6.70 -1.85
N GLU A 49 11.02 -5.45 -2.27
CA GLU A 49 11.16 -4.31 -1.35
C GLU A 49 9.83 -4.00 -0.66
N ALA A 50 8.72 -4.00 -1.43
CA ALA A 50 7.39 -3.74 -0.90
C ALA A 50 6.91 -4.82 0.08
N GLU A 51 7.27 -6.09 -0.15
CA GLU A 51 6.94 -7.22 0.73
C GLU A 51 7.48 -6.99 2.16
N THR A 52 8.67 -6.41 2.31
CA THR A 52 9.25 -6.13 3.64
C THR A 52 8.48 -5.07 4.45
N ILE A 53 7.60 -4.29 3.80
CA ILE A 53 6.90 -3.16 4.40
C ILE A 53 5.41 -3.46 4.56
N VAL A 54 4.78 -4.00 3.51
CA VAL A 54 3.36 -4.35 3.48
C VAL A 54 3.18 -5.74 2.85
N PRO A 55 3.55 -6.84 3.54
CA PRO A 55 3.58 -8.18 2.94
C PRO A 55 2.29 -8.59 2.23
N ARG A 56 1.14 -8.18 2.77
CA ARG A 56 -0.19 -8.54 2.25
C ARG A 56 -0.49 -8.04 0.83
N ILE A 57 0.23 -7.04 0.32
CA ILE A 57 0.02 -6.56 -1.07
C ILE A 57 0.79 -7.40 -2.07
N VAL A 58 1.65 -8.32 -1.62
CA VAL A 58 2.48 -9.14 -2.50
C VAL A 58 1.92 -10.57 -2.53
N SER A 59 1.71 -11.10 -3.72
CA SER A 59 1.29 -12.48 -3.95
C SER A 59 2.37 -13.28 -4.66
N ARG A 60 2.33 -14.59 -4.42
CA ARG A 60 3.18 -15.61 -5.04
C ARG A 60 2.27 -16.60 -5.75
N ASP A 61 2.74 -17.18 -6.84
CA ASP A 61 2.07 -18.31 -7.45
C ASP A 61 2.20 -19.54 -6.52
N PRO A 62 1.09 -20.09 -6.00
CA PRO A 62 1.13 -21.24 -5.11
C PRO A 62 1.57 -22.53 -5.83
N GLU A 63 1.39 -22.62 -7.15
CA GLU A 63 1.79 -23.79 -7.95
C GLU A 63 3.24 -23.67 -8.45
N ASN A 64 3.80 -22.45 -8.43
CA ASN A 64 5.19 -22.17 -8.78
C ASN A 64 5.85 -21.24 -7.74
N PRO A 65 6.36 -21.78 -6.62
CA PRO A 65 6.99 -20.99 -5.57
C PRO A 65 8.19 -20.14 -6.01
N ASP A 66 8.87 -20.57 -7.08
CA ASP A 66 10.01 -19.86 -7.70
C ASP A 66 9.57 -18.85 -8.78
N GLY A 67 8.26 -18.68 -8.99
CA GLY A 67 7.68 -17.74 -9.93
C GLY A 67 7.82 -16.27 -9.52
N TYR A 68 7.44 -15.37 -10.42
CA TYR A 68 7.50 -13.93 -10.17
C TYR A 68 6.47 -13.48 -9.12
N LEU A 69 6.89 -12.53 -8.28
CA LEU A 69 5.99 -11.86 -7.34
C LEU A 69 5.05 -10.90 -8.06
N HIS A 70 3.84 -10.77 -7.56
CA HIS A 70 2.86 -9.78 -8.03
C HIS A 70 2.52 -8.79 -6.92
N ILE A 71 2.28 -7.54 -7.29
CA ILE A 71 1.78 -6.51 -6.38
C ILE A 71 0.30 -6.26 -6.67
N ASP A 72 -0.55 -6.43 -5.65
CA ASP A 72 -1.93 -5.95 -5.65
C ASP A 72 -1.96 -4.48 -5.23
N TYR A 73 -1.89 -3.59 -6.23
CA TYR A 73 -2.02 -2.15 -6.01
C TYR A 73 -3.41 -1.75 -5.47
N THR A 74 -4.45 -2.55 -5.67
CA THR A 74 -5.78 -2.28 -5.09
C THR A 74 -5.76 -2.44 -3.57
N ALA A 75 -4.99 -3.39 -3.05
CA ALA A 75 -4.79 -3.57 -1.62
C ALA A 75 -4.06 -2.40 -0.94
N LEU A 76 -3.38 -1.52 -1.69
CA LEU A 76 -2.77 -0.29 -1.16
C LEU A 76 -3.78 0.83 -0.92
N VAL A 77 -4.95 0.83 -1.57
CA VAL A 77 -5.91 1.95 -1.50
C VAL A 77 -6.31 2.31 -0.06
N PRO A 78 -6.66 1.36 0.84
CA PRO A 78 -6.94 1.71 2.24
C PRO A 78 -5.76 2.32 3.00
N TYR A 79 -4.52 1.92 2.67
CA TYR A 79 -3.32 2.51 3.26
C TYR A 79 -3.12 3.95 2.77
N LEU A 80 -3.33 4.22 1.48
CA LEU A 80 -3.24 5.57 0.92
C LEU A 80 -4.27 6.51 1.55
N ILE A 81 -5.52 6.07 1.68
CA ILE A 81 -6.58 6.85 2.34
C ILE A 81 -6.17 7.21 3.77
N LYS A 82 -5.76 6.22 4.57
CA LYS A 82 -5.36 6.44 5.96
C LYS A 82 -4.08 7.29 6.07
N ALA A 83 -3.13 7.15 5.15
CA ALA A 83 -1.92 7.96 5.11
C ALA A 83 -2.23 9.45 4.89
N ILE A 84 -3.16 9.75 3.99
CA ILE A 84 -3.63 11.13 3.74
C ILE A 84 -4.32 11.69 4.99
N GLN A 85 -5.16 10.91 5.66
CA GLN A 85 -5.81 11.31 6.92
C GLN A 85 -4.78 11.60 8.02
N GLU A 86 -3.80 10.71 8.20
CA GLU A 86 -2.70 10.88 9.16
C GLU A 86 -1.83 12.10 8.82
N LEU A 87 -1.59 12.36 7.53
CA LEU A 87 -0.85 13.54 7.07
C LEU A 87 -1.63 14.84 7.39
N ASN A 88 -2.93 14.88 7.10
CA ASN A 88 -3.78 16.03 7.41
C ASN A 88 -3.81 16.33 8.91
N GLN A 89 -3.96 15.30 9.75
CA GLN A 89 -3.91 15.45 11.21
C GLN A 89 -2.58 16.03 11.70
N LYS A 90 -1.46 15.66 11.07
CA LYS A 90 -0.15 16.25 11.38
C LYS A 90 -0.10 17.72 10.99
N ILE A 91 -0.63 18.09 9.83
CA ILE A 91 -0.70 19.49 9.37
C ILE A 91 -1.52 20.34 10.35
N GLU A 92 -2.73 19.93 10.68
CA GLU A 92 -3.60 20.64 11.63
C GLU A 92 -2.94 20.82 13.01
N LYS A 93 -2.18 19.82 13.46
CA LYS A 93 -1.42 19.90 14.72
C LYS A 93 -0.28 20.91 14.62
N MET A 94 0.44 20.95 13.50
CA MET A 94 1.51 21.91 13.28
C MET A 94 0.97 23.34 13.22
N GLU A 95 -0.12 23.58 12.50
CA GLU A 95 -0.76 24.90 12.39
C GLU A 95 -1.19 25.46 13.76
N LYS A 96 -1.76 24.62 14.63
CA LYS A 96 -2.12 25.00 16.01
C LYS A 96 -0.93 25.30 16.92
N THR A 97 0.26 24.81 16.57
CA THR A 97 1.48 25.06 17.36
C THR A 97 2.17 26.36 16.92
N ILE A 98 1.93 26.78 15.69
CA ILE A 98 2.51 28.00 15.09
C ILE A 98 1.62 29.22 15.34
N ALA A 99 0.30 29.02 15.52
CA ALA A 99 -0.65 30.03 15.97
C ALA A 99 -0.55 30.31 17.48
#